data_AF-A0A9Q5HV82-F1
#
_entry.id   AF-A0A9Q5HV82-F1
#
_cell.length_a   1.000
_cell.length_b   1.000
_cell.length_c   1.000
_cell.angle_alpha   90.00
_cell.angle_beta   90.00
_cell.angle_gamma   90.00
#
_symmetry.space_group_name_H-M   'P 1'
#
loop_
_entity.id
_entity.type
_entity.pdbx_description
1 polymer ?
#
loop_
_entity_poly.entity_id
_entity_poly.type
_entity_poly.pdbx_seq_one_letter_code
_entity_poly.pdbx_strand_id
1 'polypeptide(L)'
;MSPIPNPLGRFVPPPIDPQLSLELRIRWLEVLLLGIKQDASAKSSKERAKAKEEGKQGEKETFVLKAEQTQKRFDGSYLISSTDDQHAQILTPAFALSGASAPPAYSSMSTEELDALLAEMEPEIREADRDLRELDILEKRGVLGAGKLEEYEDLAPRIEALQKAHSEDVATVADIERRIANVLRQYTTHIDALSELFVEWNDVLSAAEDKISRLERDRAEKAKMGL
;
A
#
# COMPACT_ATOMS: atom_id res chain seq x y z
N MET A 1 -33.39 73.60 -5.05
CA MET A 1 -33.55 72.29 -4.40
C MET A 1 -33.58 71.25 -5.50
N SER A 2 -32.47 70.56 -5.69
CA SER A 2 -32.29 69.56 -6.74
C SER A 2 -32.17 68.19 -6.06
N PRO A 3 -32.95 67.18 -6.46
CA PRO A 3 -32.83 65.85 -5.86
C PRO A 3 -31.58 65.13 -6.37
N ILE A 4 -30.90 64.48 -5.42
CA ILE A 4 -29.71 63.64 -5.61
C ILE A 4 -30.14 62.33 -6.31
N PRO A 5 -29.51 61.91 -7.43
CA PRO A 5 -29.80 60.60 -8.02
C PRO A 5 -29.03 59.48 -7.30
N ASN A 6 -29.76 58.40 -6.97
CA ASN A 6 -29.27 57.14 -6.43
C ASN A 6 -28.22 56.46 -7.35
N PRO A 7 -27.07 55.99 -6.83
CA PRO A 7 -26.11 55.20 -7.59
C PRO A 7 -26.23 53.70 -7.25
N LEU A 8 -27.30 53.04 -7.72
CA LEU A 8 -27.34 51.58 -7.77
C LEU A 8 -27.94 51.13 -9.10
N GLY A 9 -27.22 51.47 -10.18
CA GLY A 9 -27.41 50.82 -11.46
C GLY A 9 -26.97 49.37 -11.34
N ARG A 10 -27.93 48.45 -11.31
CA ARG A 10 -27.69 47.03 -11.56
C ARG A 10 -27.06 46.92 -12.95
N PHE A 11 -25.76 46.67 -13.01
CA PHE A 11 -25.12 46.23 -14.25
C PHE A 11 -25.69 44.85 -14.58
N VAL A 12 -26.70 44.82 -15.45
CA VAL A 12 -27.09 43.59 -16.14
C VAL A 12 -25.95 43.31 -17.13
N PRO A 13 -25.15 42.25 -16.94
CA PRO A 13 -24.11 41.93 -17.90
C PRO A 13 -24.76 41.68 -19.27
N PRO A 14 -24.16 42.17 -20.37
CA PRO A 14 -24.72 41.96 -21.69
C PRO A 14 -24.86 40.45 -21.96
N PRO A 15 -25.97 40.01 -22.58
CA PRO A 15 -26.18 38.60 -22.89
C PRO A 15 -25.06 38.15 -23.83
N ILE A 16 -24.21 37.27 -23.33
CA ILE A 16 -23.15 36.64 -24.12
C ILE A 16 -23.85 35.75 -25.16
N ASP A 17 -23.49 35.93 -26.43
CA ASP A 17 -23.95 35.07 -27.52
C ASP A 17 -23.69 33.60 -27.13
N PRO A 18 -24.69 32.70 -27.19
CA PRO A 18 -24.51 31.29 -26.83
C PRO A 18 -23.33 30.64 -27.56
N GLN A 19 -23.05 31.04 -28.80
CA GLN A 19 -21.91 30.56 -29.58
C GLN A 19 -20.58 30.99 -28.94
N LEU A 20 -20.45 32.26 -28.58
CA LEU A 20 -19.28 32.81 -27.90
C LEU A 20 -19.06 32.16 -26.52
N SER A 21 -20.14 31.86 -25.80
CA SER A 21 -20.08 31.19 -24.49
C SER A 21 -19.54 29.76 -24.60
N LEU A 22 -19.89 29.04 -25.69
CA LEU A 22 -19.40 27.70 -25.97
C LEU A 22 -17.92 27.75 -26.37
N GLU A 23 -17.54 28.68 -27.23
CA GLU A 23 -16.13 28.86 -27.62
C GLU A 23 -15.24 29.21 -26.43
N LEU A 24 -15.67 30.11 -25.54
CA LEU A 24 -14.94 30.42 -24.32
C LEU A 24 -14.81 29.20 -23.41
N ARG A 25 -15.88 28.41 -23.24
CA ARG A 25 -15.84 27.19 -22.43
C ARG A 25 -14.94 26.13 -23.05
N ILE A 26 -14.98 25.92 -24.37
CA ILE A 26 -14.10 24.99 -25.08
C ILE A 26 -12.64 25.44 -24.92
N ARG A 27 -12.35 26.73 -25.13
CA ARG A 27 -11.01 27.29 -24.92
C ARG A 27 -10.55 27.15 -23.46
N TRP A 28 -11.46 27.26 -22.50
CA TRP A 28 -11.16 27.06 -21.08
C TRP A 28 -10.87 25.59 -20.76
N LEU A 29 -11.63 24.67 -21.36
CA LEU A 29 -11.39 23.23 -21.26
C LEU A 29 -10.08 22.83 -21.95
N GLU A 30 -9.76 23.40 -23.11
CA GLU A 30 -8.46 23.23 -23.77
C GLU A 30 -7.32 23.72 -22.88
N VAL A 31 -7.48 24.87 -22.22
CA VAL A 31 -6.49 25.41 -21.27
C VAL A 31 -6.32 24.51 -20.04
N LEU A 32 -7.40 23.94 -19.51
CA LEU A 32 -7.35 23.00 -18.40
C LEU A 32 -6.67 21.67 -18.79
N LEU A 33 -6.92 21.18 -19.99
CA LEU A 33 -6.45 19.87 -20.44
C LEU A 33 -5.01 19.92 -20.99
N LEU A 34 -4.65 20.99 -21.71
CA LEU A 34 -3.36 21.14 -22.40
C LEU A 34 -2.38 22.08 -21.66
N GLY A 35 -2.86 22.84 -20.68
CA GLY A 35 -2.08 23.87 -20.00
C GLY A 35 -1.84 25.11 -20.87
N ILE A 36 -1.68 26.27 -20.24
CA ILE A 36 -1.36 27.52 -20.94
C ILE A 36 0.06 27.43 -21.49
N LYS A 37 0.20 27.09 -22.78
CA LYS A 37 1.47 27.18 -23.49
C LYS A 37 1.73 28.66 -23.80
N GLN A 38 2.20 29.41 -22.80
CA GLN A 38 2.75 30.74 -23.04
C GLN A 38 3.96 30.59 -23.97
N ASP A 39 3.94 31.36 -25.07
CA ASP A 39 5.03 31.49 -26.03
C ASP A 39 6.33 31.93 -25.35
N ALA A 40 7.15 30.97 -24.90
CA ALA A 40 8.54 31.19 -24.55
C ALA A 40 9.40 31.20 -25.82
N SER A 41 9.16 32.19 -26.67
CA SER A 41 9.99 32.53 -27.83
C SER A 41 10.53 33.95 -27.63
N ALA A 42 11.58 34.09 -26.81
CA ALA A 42 12.61 35.11 -26.96
C ALA A 42 13.71 34.94 -25.90
N LYS A 43 14.97 34.90 -26.38
CA LYS A 43 16.25 35.06 -25.65
C LYS A 43 16.83 33.82 -24.95
N SER A 44 17.63 33.05 -25.68
CA SER A 44 19.08 32.88 -25.40
C SER A 44 19.71 31.89 -26.38
N SER A 45 20.16 32.41 -27.51
CA SER A 45 21.04 31.72 -28.43
C SER A 45 22.50 31.98 -28.05
N LYS A 46 23.13 31.02 -27.36
CA LYS A 46 24.50 30.52 -27.59
C LYS A 46 24.97 29.68 -26.41
N GLU A 47 24.91 28.36 -26.59
CA GLU A 47 25.75 27.30 -26.02
C GLU A 47 24.89 26.06 -25.73
N ARG A 48 24.65 25.26 -26.77
CA ARG A 48 24.40 23.81 -26.70
C ARG A 48 24.14 23.27 -28.10
N ALA A 49 25.17 23.29 -28.92
CA ALA A 49 25.26 22.44 -30.10
C ALA A 49 26.24 21.31 -29.78
N LYS A 50 25.85 20.41 -28.87
CA LYS A 50 26.47 19.09 -28.58
C LYS A 50 25.74 18.43 -27.39
N ALA A 51 24.46 18.08 -27.58
CA ALA A 51 23.69 17.20 -26.68
C ALA A 51 22.36 16.79 -27.32
N LYS A 52 22.35 16.50 -28.62
CA LYS A 52 21.13 16.23 -29.38
C LYS A 52 21.21 14.88 -30.07
N GLU A 53 21.47 13.82 -29.30
CA GLU A 53 21.19 12.45 -29.76
C GLU A 53 20.86 11.41 -28.66
N GLU A 54 20.85 11.77 -27.36
CA GLU A 54 20.50 10.81 -26.28
C GLU A 54 19.28 11.22 -25.42
N GLY A 55 18.60 12.33 -25.75
CA GLY A 55 17.54 12.90 -24.90
C GLY A 55 16.12 12.37 -25.11
N LYS A 56 15.88 11.47 -26.08
CA LYS A 56 14.50 11.02 -26.42
C LYS A 56 14.04 9.76 -25.68
N GLN A 57 14.93 9.08 -24.96
CA GLN A 57 14.62 7.84 -24.23
C GLN A 57 14.45 8.09 -22.72
N GLY A 58 15.23 9.01 -22.14
CA GLY A 58 15.14 9.34 -20.71
C GLY A 58 13.86 10.09 -20.28
N GLU A 59 13.28 10.94 -21.14
CA GLU A 59 12.00 11.59 -20.79
C GLU A 59 10.87 10.57 -20.72
N LYS A 60 10.81 9.61 -21.65
CA LYS A 60 9.80 8.53 -21.62
C LYS A 60 9.93 7.67 -20.37
N GLU A 61 11.14 7.36 -19.93
CA GLU A 61 11.36 6.61 -18.68
C GLU A 61 10.97 7.42 -17.44
N THR A 62 11.24 8.72 -17.39
CA THR A 62 10.76 9.56 -16.28
C THR A 62 9.24 9.76 -16.28
N PHE A 63 8.59 9.75 -17.45
CA PHE A 63 7.13 9.75 -17.55
C PHE A 63 6.52 8.40 -17.21
N VAL A 64 7.16 7.28 -17.59
CA VAL A 64 6.71 5.93 -17.24
C VAL A 64 6.87 5.70 -15.73
N LEU A 65 7.99 6.13 -15.13
CA LEU A 65 8.19 6.06 -13.68
C LEU A 65 7.23 6.98 -12.91
N LYS A 66 6.93 8.18 -13.44
CA LYS A 66 5.89 9.05 -12.86
C LYS A 66 4.49 8.47 -13.07
N ALA A 67 4.21 7.85 -14.21
CA ALA A 67 2.94 7.19 -14.50
C ALA A 67 2.73 5.98 -13.60
N GLU A 68 3.75 5.15 -13.38
CA GLU A 68 3.74 4.05 -12.41
C GLU A 68 3.59 4.56 -10.98
N GLN A 69 4.21 5.69 -10.63
CA GLN A 69 4.07 6.29 -9.31
C GLN A 69 2.67 6.91 -9.11
N THR A 70 2.04 7.45 -10.15
CA THR A 70 0.61 7.82 -10.11
C THR A 70 -0.28 6.59 -10.09
N GLN A 71 0.05 5.52 -10.81
CA GLN A 71 -0.73 4.27 -10.84
C GLN A 71 -0.71 3.58 -9.47
N LYS A 72 0.46 3.52 -8.80
CA LYS A 72 0.56 3.05 -7.40
C LYS A 72 -0.20 3.92 -6.40
N ARG A 73 -0.43 5.20 -6.69
CA ARG A 73 -1.33 6.07 -5.91
C ARG A 73 -2.81 5.83 -6.27
N PHE A 74 -3.09 5.46 -7.52
CA PHE A 74 -4.43 5.13 -8.02
C PHE A 74 -4.88 3.69 -7.67
N ASP A 75 -3.98 2.78 -7.31
CA ASP A 75 -4.38 1.46 -6.80
C ASP A 75 -5.05 1.57 -5.41
N GLY A 76 -4.83 2.67 -4.68
CA GLY A 76 -5.64 3.08 -3.52
C GLY A 76 -6.89 3.90 -3.89
N SER A 77 -7.04 4.32 -5.14
CA SER A 77 -8.14 5.15 -5.64
C SER A 77 -9.38 4.33 -6.00
N TYR A 78 -9.35 3.00 -6.04
CA TYR A 78 -10.60 2.23 -6.18
C TYR A 78 -11.52 2.41 -4.96
N LEU A 79 -10.93 2.63 -3.78
CA LEU A 79 -11.66 2.99 -2.57
C LEU A 79 -12.15 4.44 -2.60
N ILE A 80 -11.37 5.36 -3.17
CA ILE A 80 -11.75 6.78 -3.26
C ILE A 80 -12.76 7.03 -4.38
N SER A 81 -12.67 6.30 -5.49
CA SER A 81 -13.63 6.38 -6.61
C SER A 81 -14.97 5.78 -6.23
N SER A 82 -14.98 4.73 -5.41
CA SER A 82 -16.24 4.14 -4.92
C SER A 82 -16.88 4.98 -3.82
N THR A 83 -16.09 5.68 -2.99
CA THR A 83 -16.63 6.66 -2.04
C THR A 83 -17.01 7.98 -2.69
N ASP A 84 -16.29 8.44 -3.72
CA ASP A 84 -16.65 9.64 -4.49
C ASP A 84 -17.99 9.46 -5.20
N ASP A 85 -18.28 8.28 -5.78
CA ASP A 85 -19.60 8.01 -6.36
C ASP A 85 -20.71 7.97 -5.29
N GLN A 86 -20.41 7.47 -4.09
CA GLN A 86 -21.34 7.49 -2.95
C GLN A 86 -21.59 8.91 -2.41
N HIS A 87 -20.61 9.80 -2.54
CA HIS A 87 -20.66 11.17 -2.01
C HIS A 87 -20.76 12.25 -3.10
N ALA A 88 -20.92 11.89 -4.37
CA ALA A 88 -20.99 12.81 -5.50
C ALA A 88 -22.12 13.83 -5.35
N GLN A 89 -23.24 13.42 -4.74
CA GLN A 89 -24.38 14.29 -4.43
C GLN A 89 -24.02 15.37 -3.40
N ILE A 90 -23.11 15.04 -2.48
CA ILE A 90 -22.60 15.94 -1.42
C ILE A 90 -21.56 16.91 -1.98
N LEU A 91 -20.82 16.48 -3.00
CA LEU A 91 -19.81 17.27 -3.73
C LEU A 91 -20.42 18.16 -4.83
N THR A 92 -21.73 18.04 -5.08
CA THR A 92 -22.42 18.88 -6.04
C THR A 92 -22.56 20.31 -5.47
N PRO A 93 -22.22 21.37 -6.23
CA PRO A 93 -22.32 22.75 -5.74
C PRO A 93 -23.74 23.13 -5.30
N ALA A 94 -24.77 22.45 -5.82
CA ALA A 94 -26.15 22.61 -5.37
C ALA A 94 -26.36 22.22 -3.88
N PHE A 95 -25.66 21.18 -3.40
CA PHE A 95 -25.70 20.76 -2.00
C PHE A 95 -24.94 21.73 -1.10
N ALA A 96 -23.74 22.15 -1.51
CA ALA A 96 -22.94 23.16 -0.79
C ALA A 96 -23.65 24.54 -0.72
N LEU A 97 -24.45 24.88 -1.73
CA LEU A 97 -25.25 26.12 -1.76
C LEU A 97 -26.61 25.99 -1.05
N SER A 98 -27.09 24.77 -0.82
CA SER A 98 -28.35 24.50 -0.09
C SER A 98 -28.28 25.02 1.35
N GLY A 99 -27.12 24.90 2.01
CA GLY A 99 -26.90 25.43 3.36
C GLY A 99 -26.57 26.93 3.42
N ALA A 100 -26.18 27.54 2.30
CA ALA A 100 -25.71 28.93 2.26
C ALA A 100 -26.78 29.94 1.80
N SER A 101 -27.88 29.49 1.17
CA SER A 101 -28.85 30.38 0.51
C SER A 101 -30.26 30.40 1.11
N ALA A 102 -30.58 29.63 2.16
CA ALA A 102 -31.88 29.77 2.82
C ALA A 102 -31.77 29.44 4.32
N PRO A 103 -32.21 30.33 5.23
CA PRO A 103 -32.57 29.87 6.57
C PRO A 103 -33.63 28.77 6.40
N PRO A 104 -33.55 27.67 7.15
CA PRO A 104 -34.49 26.57 6.98
C PRO A 104 -35.90 27.14 7.11
N ALA A 105 -36.73 26.87 6.11
CA ALA A 105 -38.03 27.47 5.94
C ALA A 105 -39.08 26.90 6.93
N TYR A 106 -38.67 26.69 8.19
CA TYR A 106 -39.55 26.26 9.28
C TYR A 106 -40.67 27.29 9.54
N SER A 107 -40.44 28.57 9.22
CA SER A 107 -41.44 29.63 9.37
C SER A 107 -42.55 29.60 8.31
N SER A 108 -42.41 28.83 7.22
CA SER A 108 -43.44 28.67 6.18
C SER A 108 -44.05 27.27 6.13
N MET A 109 -43.67 26.37 7.04
CA MET A 109 -44.29 25.04 7.15
C MET A 109 -45.59 25.14 7.95
N SER A 110 -46.61 24.39 7.53
CA SER A 110 -47.80 24.21 8.36
C SER A 110 -47.45 23.38 9.61
N THR A 111 -48.23 23.52 10.68
CA THR A 111 -48.01 22.77 11.93
C THR A 111 -48.09 21.26 11.71
N GLU A 112 -48.91 20.82 10.76
CA GLU A 112 -49.06 19.40 10.39
C GLU A 112 -47.82 18.86 9.65
N GLU A 113 -47.21 19.64 8.77
CA GLU A 113 -45.96 19.28 8.09
C GLU A 113 -44.77 19.27 9.05
N LEU A 114 -44.76 20.18 10.04
CA LEU A 114 -43.74 20.23 11.08
C LEU A 114 -43.85 19.01 12.00
N ASP A 115 -45.07 18.64 12.41
CA ASP A 115 -45.31 17.44 13.22
C ASP A 115 -44.93 16.15 12.45
N ALA A 116 -45.22 16.08 11.16
CA ALA A 116 -44.81 14.97 10.30
C ALA A 116 -43.28 14.88 10.18
N LEU A 117 -42.61 16.01 9.97
CA LEU A 117 -41.14 16.09 9.93
C LEU A 117 -40.53 15.71 11.27
N LEU A 118 -41.09 16.15 12.39
CA LEU A 118 -40.62 15.76 13.72
C LEU A 118 -40.80 14.26 13.98
N ALA A 119 -41.89 13.65 13.49
CA ALA A 119 -42.10 12.21 13.57
C ALA A 119 -41.10 11.41 12.70
N GLU A 120 -40.71 11.96 11.54
CA GLU A 120 -39.68 11.38 10.67
C GLU A 120 -38.28 11.51 11.26
N MET A 121 -37.96 12.64 11.89
CA MET A 121 -36.67 12.93 12.53
C MET A 121 -36.52 12.31 13.93
N GLU A 122 -37.61 11.95 14.61
CA GLU A 122 -37.58 11.32 15.94
C GLU A 122 -36.64 10.10 16.04
N PRO A 123 -36.68 9.11 15.13
CA PRO A 123 -35.73 8.00 15.17
C PRO A 123 -34.28 8.44 15.04
N GLU A 124 -33.98 9.40 14.15
CA GLU A 124 -32.62 9.92 13.95
C GLU A 124 -32.11 10.69 15.17
N ILE A 125 -32.97 11.50 15.82
CA ILE A 125 -32.63 12.21 17.06
C ILE A 125 -32.37 11.22 18.19
N ARG A 126 -33.13 10.12 18.27
CA ARG A 126 -32.91 9.06 19.28
C ARG A 126 -31.63 8.27 19.01
N GLU A 127 -31.28 8.06 17.75
CA GLU A 127 -30.01 7.45 17.35
C GLU A 127 -28.84 8.35 17.72
N ALA A 128 -28.91 9.63 17.35
CA ALA A 128 -27.90 10.63 17.73
C ALA A 128 -27.74 10.75 19.25
N ASP A 129 -28.82 10.69 20.05
CA ASP A 129 -28.72 10.69 21.52
C ASP A 129 -28.03 9.41 22.06
N ARG A 130 -28.22 8.25 21.42
CA ARG A 130 -27.47 7.03 21.77
C ARG A 130 -25.99 7.18 21.44
N ASP A 131 -25.67 7.72 20.27
CA ASP A 131 -24.29 7.93 19.84
C ASP A 131 -23.58 8.95 20.74
N LEU A 132 -24.26 10.03 21.12
CA LEU A 132 -23.71 11.02 22.07
C LEU A 132 -23.45 10.41 23.45
N ARG A 133 -24.32 9.50 23.92
CA ARG A 133 -24.06 8.76 25.16
C ARG A 133 -22.89 7.79 25.02
N GLU A 134 -22.75 7.15 23.86
CA GLU A 134 -21.59 6.29 23.59
C GLU A 134 -20.30 7.11 23.57
N LEU A 135 -20.30 8.27 22.94
CA LEU A 135 -19.17 9.21 22.94
C LEU A 135 -18.83 9.69 24.35
N ASP A 136 -19.80 10.04 25.19
CA ASP A 136 -19.58 10.41 26.60
C ASP A 136 -19.00 9.24 27.42
N ILE A 137 -19.42 7.99 27.15
CA ILE A 137 -18.83 6.81 27.77
C ILE A 137 -17.38 6.61 27.31
N LEU A 138 -17.09 6.81 26.03
CA LEU A 138 -15.73 6.71 25.47
C LEU A 138 -14.81 7.85 25.95
N GLU A 139 -15.36 9.05 26.14
CA GLU A 139 -14.69 10.19 26.75
C GLU A 139 -14.29 9.88 28.19
N LYS A 140 -15.24 9.40 29.00
CA LYS A 140 -15.00 8.98 30.40
C LYS A 140 -13.99 7.84 30.50
N ARG A 141 -13.90 6.99 29.47
CA ARG A 141 -12.89 5.93 29.37
C ARG A 141 -11.52 6.43 28.91
N GLY A 142 -11.40 7.73 28.59
CA GLY A 142 -10.15 8.34 28.13
C GLY A 142 -9.72 7.86 26.75
N VAL A 143 -10.68 7.43 25.92
CA VAL A 143 -10.41 6.93 24.55
C VAL A 143 -10.38 8.09 23.54
N LEU A 144 -10.98 9.24 23.88
CA LEU A 144 -10.92 10.44 23.04
C LEU A 144 -9.56 11.12 23.21
N GLY A 145 -8.70 11.03 22.19
CA GLY A 145 -7.34 11.56 22.16
C GLY A 145 -6.32 10.49 21.76
N ALA A 146 -5.08 10.61 22.24
CA ALA A 146 -4.06 9.59 22.06
C ALA A 146 -4.18 8.44 23.08
N GLY A 147 -5.20 8.45 23.97
CA GLY A 147 -5.37 7.46 25.02
C GLY A 147 -4.15 7.38 25.93
N LYS A 148 -3.53 6.20 26.05
CA LYS A 148 -2.28 6.00 26.80
C LYS A 148 -1.01 6.15 25.95
N LEU A 149 -1.10 6.71 24.75
CA LEU A 149 0.03 6.78 23.83
C LEU A 149 1.21 7.60 24.38
N GLU A 150 0.93 8.64 25.17
CA GLU A 150 1.95 9.41 25.87
C GLU A 150 2.72 8.53 26.89
N GLU A 151 2.06 7.57 27.53
CA GLU A 151 2.70 6.60 28.45
C GLU A 151 3.59 5.59 27.71
N TYR A 152 3.38 5.39 26.40
CA TYR A 152 4.17 4.47 25.58
C TYR A 152 5.37 5.14 24.90
N GLU A 153 5.47 6.47 24.94
CA GLU A 153 6.62 7.20 24.39
C GLU A 153 7.91 6.86 25.16
N ASP A 154 7.80 6.71 26.49
CA ASP A 154 8.88 6.23 27.36
C ASP A 154 9.29 4.77 27.08
N LEU A 155 8.43 3.99 26.42
CA LEU A 155 8.69 2.60 26.07
C LEU A 155 9.48 2.45 24.76
N ALA A 156 9.49 3.48 23.91
CA ALA A 156 10.20 3.51 22.63
C ALA A 156 11.68 3.11 22.73
N PRO A 157 12.52 3.68 23.64
CA PRO A 157 13.93 3.30 23.73
C PRO A 157 14.13 1.85 24.16
N ARG A 158 13.20 1.30 24.96
CA ARG A 158 13.26 -0.11 25.38
C ARG A 158 12.93 -1.06 24.22
N ILE A 159 11.97 -0.69 23.38
CA ILE A 159 11.62 -1.46 22.18
C ILE A 159 12.75 -1.40 21.17
N GLU A 160 13.38 -0.24 20.97
CA GLU A 160 14.52 -0.09 20.07
C GLU A 160 15.72 -0.93 20.55
N ALA A 161 16.02 -0.90 21.85
CA ALA A 161 17.06 -1.74 22.44
C ALA A 161 16.75 -3.24 22.26
N LEU A 162 15.49 -3.64 22.45
CA LEU A 162 15.06 -5.03 22.26
C LEU A 162 15.12 -5.45 20.79
N GLN A 163 14.73 -4.58 19.86
CA GLN A 163 14.81 -4.83 18.43
C GLN A 163 16.26 -5.01 17.99
N LYS A 164 17.17 -4.18 18.51
CA LYS A 164 18.60 -4.30 18.24
C LYS A 164 19.16 -5.62 18.78
N ALA A 165 18.90 -5.94 20.05
CA ALA A 165 19.33 -7.21 20.64
C ALA A 165 18.78 -8.41 19.86
N HIS A 166 17.51 -8.38 19.46
CA HIS A 166 16.91 -9.43 18.66
C HIS A 166 17.57 -9.59 17.29
N SER A 167 17.93 -8.48 16.63
CA SER A 167 18.63 -8.54 15.35
C SER A 167 20.03 -9.16 15.45
N GLU A 168 20.74 -8.90 16.56
CA GLU A 168 22.03 -9.52 16.87
C GLU A 168 21.86 -11.01 17.15
N ASP A 169 20.84 -11.39 17.94
CA ASP A 169 20.53 -12.78 18.23
C ASP A 169 20.21 -13.57 16.96
N VAL A 170 19.37 -13.03 16.07
CA VAL A 170 19.02 -13.66 14.78
C VAL A 170 20.27 -13.91 13.93
N ALA A 171 21.23 -12.97 13.91
CA ALA A 171 22.48 -13.15 13.18
C ALA A 171 23.33 -14.28 13.79
N THR A 172 23.46 -14.32 15.12
CA THR A 172 24.24 -15.37 15.80
C THR A 172 23.61 -16.76 15.63
N VAL A 173 22.28 -16.85 15.68
CA VAL A 173 21.54 -18.09 15.45
C VAL A 173 21.78 -18.60 14.04
N ALA A 174 21.68 -17.73 13.03
CA ALA A 174 21.95 -18.11 11.64
C ALA A 174 23.38 -18.65 11.45
N ASP A 175 24.38 -18.07 12.13
CA ASP A 175 25.76 -18.55 12.08
C ASP A 175 25.94 -19.90 12.77
N ILE A 176 25.28 -20.12 13.91
CA ILE A 176 25.29 -21.41 14.61
C ILE A 176 24.59 -22.47 13.76
N GLU A 177 23.45 -22.17 13.16
CA GLU A 177 22.73 -23.07 12.26
C GLU A 177 23.60 -23.49 11.07
N ARG A 178 24.32 -22.55 10.45
CA ARG A 178 25.29 -22.87 9.38
C ARG A 178 26.38 -23.81 9.86
N ARG A 179 26.93 -23.58 11.06
CA ARG A 179 27.95 -24.44 11.65
C ARG A 179 27.42 -25.84 11.93
N ILE A 180 26.23 -25.96 12.50
CA ILE A 180 25.57 -27.24 12.76
C ILE A 180 25.31 -27.98 11.45
N ALA A 181 24.77 -27.29 10.43
CA ALA A 181 24.52 -27.88 9.12
C ALA A 181 25.81 -28.39 8.47
N ASN A 182 26.93 -27.68 8.63
CA ASN A 182 28.23 -28.13 8.12
C ASN A 182 28.75 -29.37 8.87
N VAL A 183 28.65 -29.38 10.20
CA VAL A 183 29.04 -30.54 11.02
C VAL A 183 28.19 -31.77 10.67
N LEU A 184 26.88 -31.59 10.51
CA LEU A 184 25.98 -32.67 10.09
C LEU A 184 26.36 -33.20 8.71
N ARG A 185 26.68 -32.32 7.75
CA ARG A 185 27.14 -32.73 6.42
C ARG A 185 28.43 -33.53 6.48
N GLN A 186 29.43 -33.07 7.24
CA GLN A 186 30.68 -33.80 7.42
C GLN A 186 30.45 -35.17 8.05
N TYR A 187 29.60 -35.23 9.08
CA TYR A 187 29.24 -36.47 9.74
C TYR A 187 28.53 -37.45 8.79
N THR A 188 27.60 -36.98 7.95
CA THR A 188 26.94 -37.84 6.94
C THR A 188 27.95 -38.37 5.94
N THR A 189 28.87 -37.54 5.43
CA THR A 189 29.92 -38.01 4.51
C THR A 189 30.86 -39.03 5.16
N HIS A 190 31.19 -38.85 6.45
CA HIS A 190 31.99 -39.82 7.19
C HIS A 190 31.25 -41.14 7.38
N ILE A 191 29.94 -41.11 7.66
CA ILE A 191 29.12 -42.32 7.72
C ILE A 191 29.10 -43.02 6.36
N ASP A 192 28.86 -42.28 5.27
CA ASP A 192 28.79 -42.85 3.93
C ASP A 192 30.11 -43.56 3.56
N ALA A 193 31.25 -42.93 3.85
CA ALA A 193 32.56 -43.53 3.64
C ALA A 193 32.82 -44.76 4.54
N LEU A 194 32.38 -44.74 5.80
CA LEU A 194 32.46 -45.90 6.69
C LEU A 194 31.57 -47.04 6.23
N SER A 195 30.38 -46.74 5.71
CA SER A 195 29.47 -47.71 5.14
C SER A 195 30.05 -48.35 3.88
N GLU A 196 30.66 -47.56 2.99
CA GLU A 196 31.38 -48.06 1.81
C GLU A 196 32.54 -48.98 2.21
N LEU A 197 33.38 -48.55 3.16
CA LEU A 197 34.48 -49.36 3.67
C LEU A 197 34.00 -50.68 4.31
N PHE A 198 32.86 -50.66 5.00
CA PHE A 198 32.29 -51.87 5.59
C PHE A 198 31.80 -52.86 4.53
N VAL A 199 31.21 -52.36 3.43
CA VAL A 199 30.82 -53.19 2.29
C VAL A 199 32.06 -53.81 1.63
N GLU A 200 33.08 -53.01 1.33
CA GLU A 200 34.34 -53.52 0.77
C GLU A 200 34.99 -54.58 1.66
N TRP A 201 34.99 -54.36 2.98
CA TRP A 201 35.55 -55.31 3.92
C TRP A 201 34.74 -56.62 3.97
N ASN A 202 33.41 -56.53 3.92
CA ASN A 202 32.54 -57.69 3.83
C ASN A 202 32.78 -58.50 2.54
N ASP A 203 33.02 -57.84 1.41
CA ASP A 203 33.31 -58.51 0.14
C ASP A 203 34.66 -59.22 0.18
N VAL A 204 35.69 -58.59 0.73
CA VAL A 204 37.02 -59.21 0.91
C VAL A 204 36.95 -60.41 1.86
N LEU A 205 36.21 -60.28 2.97
CA LEU A 205 36.01 -61.37 3.92
C LEU A 205 35.26 -62.54 3.27
N SER A 206 34.17 -62.25 2.55
CA SER A 206 33.40 -63.26 1.81
C SER A 206 34.26 -63.98 0.78
N ALA A 207 35.10 -63.27 0.02
CA ALA A 207 36.01 -63.87 -0.94
C ALA A 207 37.08 -64.75 -0.28
N ALA A 208 37.58 -64.34 0.90
CA ALA A 208 38.50 -65.15 1.68
C ALA A 208 37.84 -66.42 2.23
N GLU A 209 36.61 -66.32 2.76
CA GLU A 209 35.80 -67.43 3.23
C GLU A 209 35.48 -68.44 2.12
N ASP A 210 35.14 -67.95 0.92
CA ASP A 210 34.92 -68.79 -0.26
C ASP A 210 36.19 -69.55 -0.66
N LYS A 211 37.34 -68.88 -0.64
CA LYS A 211 38.62 -69.50 -0.96
C LYS A 211 39.00 -70.57 0.07
N ILE A 212 38.79 -70.30 1.36
CA ILE A 212 39.00 -71.28 2.43
C ILE A 212 38.06 -72.47 2.24
N SER A 213 36.78 -72.23 1.98
CA SER A 213 35.78 -73.28 1.75
C SER A 213 36.12 -74.16 0.55
N ARG A 214 36.71 -73.61 -0.52
CA ARG A 214 37.21 -74.40 -1.67
C ARG A 214 38.41 -75.25 -1.27
N LEU A 215 39.39 -74.67 -0.58
CA LEU A 215 40.58 -75.40 -0.11
C LEU A 215 40.22 -76.52 0.87
N GLU A 216 39.22 -76.32 1.73
CA GLU A 216 38.71 -77.34 2.64
C GLU A 216 38.03 -78.49 1.89
N ARG A 217 37.21 -78.19 0.87
CA ARG A 217 36.61 -79.22 0.00
C ARG A 217 37.67 -80.03 -0.74
N ASP A 218 38.64 -79.36 -1.37
CA ASP A 218 39.75 -80.02 -2.07
C ASP A 218 40.56 -80.93 -1.13
N ARG A 219 40.81 -80.47 0.10
CA ARG A 219 41.50 -81.25 1.13
C ARG A 219 40.68 -82.47 1.56
N ALA A 220 39.37 -82.30 1.75
CA ALA A 220 38.47 -83.40 2.08
C ALA A 220 38.38 -84.43 0.95
N GLU A 221 38.38 -84.01 -0.31
CA GLU A 221 38.42 -84.90 -1.46
C GLU A 221 39.74 -85.66 -1.57
N LYS A 222 40.89 -84.99 -1.37
CA LYS A 222 42.20 -85.65 -1.31
C LYS A 222 42.26 -86.70 -0.20
N ALA A 223 41.74 -86.37 0.99
CA ALA A 223 41.66 -87.31 2.10
C ALA A 223 40.75 -88.52 1.77
N LYS A 224 39.65 -88.33 1.03
CA LYS A 224 38.80 -89.44 0.54
C LYS A 224 39.48 -90.30 -0.51
N MET A 225 40.36 -89.73 -1.32
CA MET A 225 41.14 -90.43 -2.35
C MET A 225 42.37 -91.15 -1.78
N GLY A 226 42.58 -91.13 -0.46
CA GLY A 226 43.60 -91.94 0.22
C GLY A 226 45.04 -91.45 0.08
N LEU A 227 45.24 -90.15 -0.16
CA LEU A 227 46.54 -89.47 -0.16
C LEU A 227 46.70 -88.59 1.10
#